data_AF-A0A179F5I3-F1
#
_entry.id   AF-A0A179F5I3-F1
#
_cell.length_a   1.000
_cell.length_b   1.000
_cell.length_c   1.000
_cell.angle_alpha   90.00
_cell.angle_beta   90.00
_cell.angle_gamma   90.00
#
_symmetry.space_group_name_H-M   'P 1'
#
loop_
_entity.id
_entity.type
_entity.pdbx_description
1 polymer ?
#
loop_
_entity_poly.entity_id
_entity_poly.type
_entity_poly.pdbx_seq_one_letter_code
_entity_poly.pdbx_strand_id
1 'polypeptide(L)'
;MRLLNSATLALEEFPGATPEYAILSHRWLDGEVSLKDMQDGKATAKAGYTKIKQCCEQASKDGLKYAWVDTCCIDKSSSAELNEAINSMYRWYQEAKVCYAYLSDVSTSDLASDDTSFRASAWFTRGWTLQELTAPAIVEFYNASWQKIGTKEDLKGILCDITNIDIAMLEGGDPDDFSVAKRMSWASMRTTTRPEDRAYSLLGLFGVNMPMLYGEGDRAFVRLQEEIMKHSDDQSIFAWKRDGTSKWRAGLLAKSPSEFKECSNVVRATVPWSRSPYSVSNKGLSIEWPMVPWAMETYLVALDCQFENEPNSRIGIYLQLLEEESQFSRVPLDGKDSRIFPSKYVDRVIYKTLYVRQKDRPAPAVDRLYGFWIRTLPTPISTEDVEGNGRRASRVNALMPWSDEDRILRMPTGSRGTAGSIWYNRGENKSTPLKLGFDLDFNPICQWGGRISSPVKPPLYPGTREAELHPSWMDAPSTTEWMHRGNRLKQYNGISGVRTRILMTDQIVNGTRMWVVDIVDMDGRPYHSTAICDGCNNHIFGVRYKCRDCADFDYCDVCHGRSGQTHPGHEFEAIETPLS
;
A
#
# COMPACT_ATOMS: atom_id res chain seq x y z
N MET A 1 9.98 26.81 30.60
CA MET A 1 10.42 27.43 29.33
C MET A 1 11.44 28.52 29.64
N ARG A 2 12.51 28.65 28.85
CA ARG A 2 13.46 29.78 28.93
C ARG A 2 13.16 30.83 27.87
N LEU A 3 13.19 32.11 28.24
CA LEU A 3 12.93 33.25 27.35
C LEU A 3 14.07 34.27 27.45
N LEU A 4 14.28 35.04 26.40
CA LEU A 4 15.16 36.20 26.39
C LEU A 4 14.38 37.44 26.80
N ASN A 5 14.93 38.22 27.73
CA ASN A 5 14.44 39.56 28.00
C ASN A 5 14.73 40.47 26.80
N SER A 6 13.70 41.07 26.22
CA SER A 6 13.81 41.88 25.00
C SER A 6 14.70 43.13 25.17
N ALA A 7 14.83 43.66 26.39
CA ALA A 7 15.62 44.85 26.67
C ALA A 7 17.08 44.53 27.02
N THR A 8 17.31 43.44 27.78
CA THR A 8 18.64 43.11 28.30
C THR A 8 19.34 41.96 27.58
N LEU A 9 18.62 41.20 26.75
CA LEU A 9 19.05 39.94 26.13
C LEU A 9 19.45 38.84 27.14
N ALA A 10 19.12 39.02 28.42
CA ALA A 10 19.36 38.02 29.46
C ALA A 10 18.35 36.88 29.35
N LEU A 11 18.80 35.65 29.63
CA LEU A 11 17.92 34.48 29.71
C LEU A 11 17.22 34.43 31.07
N GLU A 12 15.91 34.29 31.05
CA GLU A 12 15.04 34.13 32.22
C GLU A 12 14.26 32.81 32.11
N GLU A 13 14.08 32.11 33.22
CA GLU A 13 13.42 30.80 33.26
C GLU A 13 12.05 30.87 33.93
N PHE A 14 11.06 30.27 33.25
CA PHE A 14 9.66 30.24 33.65
C PHE A 14 9.21 28.78 33.79
N PRO A 15 9.26 28.19 35.00
CA PRO A 15 8.88 26.79 35.22
C PRO A 15 7.35 26.56 35.23
N GLY A 16 6.54 27.62 35.18
CA GLY A 16 5.07 27.55 35.23
C GLY A 16 4.42 28.42 34.16
N ALA A 17 3.61 29.39 34.60
CA ALA A 17 2.94 30.32 33.69
C ALA A 17 3.97 31.09 32.85
N THR A 18 3.87 30.94 31.53
CA THR A 18 4.76 31.61 30.58
C THR A 18 4.17 33.00 30.27
N PRO A 19 4.94 34.10 30.41
CA PRO A 19 4.46 35.44 30.08
C PRO A 19 4.23 35.59 28.57
N GLU A 20 3.54 36.64 28.10
CA GLU A 20 3.46 36.93 26.66
C GLU A 20 4.86 37.14 26.06
N TYR A 21 5.11 36.53 24.90
CA TYR A 21 6.40 36.54 24.22
C TYR A 21 6.27 36.56 22.70
N ALA A 22 7.29 37.08 22.03
CA ALA A 22 7.51 36.86 20.60
C ALA A 22 8.33 35.58 20.37
N ILE A 23 8.20 34.96 19.21
CA ILE A 23 8.98 33.78 18.84
C ILE A 23 9.69 33.97 17.50
N LEU A 24 10.98 33.61 17.42
CA LEU A 24 11.76 33.74 16.19
C LEU A 24 11.74 32.45 15.38
N SER A 25 11.17 32.52 14.18
CA SER A 25 11.32 31.50 13.13
C SER A 25 12.46 31.89 12.20
N HIS A 26 13.42 31.00 11.99
CA HIS A 26 14.58 31.29 11.15
C HIS A 26 15.29 30.03 10.65
N ARG A 27 16.14 30.19 9.62
CA ARG A 27 17.07 29.13 9.20
C ARG A 27 18.38 29.21 9.96
N TRP A 28 18.84 28.07 10.46
CA TRP A 28 20.18 28.00 11.06
C TRP A 28 21.24 28.20 9.97
N LEU A 29 22.16 29.12 10.23
CA LEU A 29 23.33 29.44 9.42
C LEU A 29 24.60 29.15 10.23
N ASP A 30 25.76 29.23 9.60
CA ASP A 30 27.02 29.07 10.32
C ASP A 30 27.20 30.16 11.39
N GLY A 31 27.63 29.75 12.58
CA GLY A 31 27.83 30.67 13.70
C GLY A 31 26.56 30.98 14.49
N GLU A 32 25.63 30.02 14.62
CA GLU A 32 24.52 30.12 15.58
C GLU A 32 25.00 30.31 17.03
N VAL A 33 24.19 31.04 17.80
CA VAL A 33 24.40 31.24 19.24
C VAL A 33 23.69 30.13 20.00
N SER A 34 24.46 29.35 20.76
CA SER A 34 23.92 28.33 21.67
C SER A 34 23.55 28.92 23.03
N LEU A 35 22.80 28.16 23.83
CA LEU A 35 22.57 28.49 25.25
C LEU A 35 23.88 28.74 26.01
N LYS A 36 24.88 27.87 25.79
CA LYS A 36 26.18 28.00 26.44
C LYS A 36 26.91 29.27 26.03
N ASP A 37 26.81 29.67 24.77
CA ASP A 37 27.41 30.92 24.31
C ASP A 37 26.79 32.15 25.00
N MET A 38 25.48 32.11 25.28
CA MET A 38 24.79 33.15 26.06
C MET A 38 25.28 33.18 27.51
N GLN A 39 25.38 32.01 28.15
CA GLN A 39 25.81 31.89 29.55
C GLN A 39 27.29 32.26 29.76
N ASP A 40 28.15 31.90 28.81
CA ASP A 40 29.59 32.21 28.83
C ASP A 40 29.91 33.67 28.42
N GLY A 41 28.91 34.46 28.01
CA GLY A 41 29.11 35.81 27.48
C GLY A 41 29.83 35.88 26.13
N LYS A 42 29.84 34.77 25.37
CA LYS A 42 30.52 34.63 24.06
C LYS A 42 29.59 34.89 22.87
N ALA A 43 28.29 35.05 23.12
CA ALA A 43 27.28 35.21 22.09
C ALA A 43 27.58 36.37 21.13
N THR A 44 28.07 37.51 21.63
CA THR A 44 28.32 38.73 20.82
C THR A 44 29.35 38.55 19.70
N ALA A 45 30.22 37.54 19.80
CA ALA A 45 31.22 37.24 18.78
C ALA A 45 30.70 36.35 17.64
N LYS A 46 29.45 35.87 17.72
CA LYS A 46 28.84 34.94 16.76
C LYS A 46 27.97 35.70 15.77
N ALA A 47 28.01 35.31 14.49
CA ALA A 47 27.20 35.91 13.43
C ALA A 47 25.69 35.80 13.72
N GLY A 48 25.23 34.69 14.31
CA GLY A 48 23.84 34.47 14.69
C GLY A 48 23.32 35.40 15.78
N TYR A 49 24.18 36.16 16.47
CA TYR A 49 23.76 37.09 17.52
C TYR A 49 22.94 38.26 16.97
N THR A 50 23.25 38.71 15.75
CA THR A 50 22.58 39.87 15.13
C THR A 50 21.07 39.67 15.02
N LYS A 51 20.62 38.51 14.53
CA LYS A 51 19.19 38.19 14.42
C LYS A 51 18.49 38.04 15.77
N ILE A 52 19.20 37.55 16.81
CA ILE A 52 18.64 37.47 18.18
C ILE A 52 18.40 38.89 18.69
N LYS A 53 19.41 39.76 18.52
CA LYS A 53 19.30 41.17 18.88
C LYS A 53 18.14 41.86 18.16
N GLN A 54 18.05 41.68 16.84
CA GLN A 54 16.98 42.27 16.03
C GLN A 54 15.60 41.71 16.40
N CYS A 55 15.49 40.43 16.74
CA CYS A 55 14.26 39.84 17.27
C CYS A 55 13.82 40.49 18.58
N CYS A 56 14.74 40.69 19.53
CA CYS A 56 14.44 41.36 20.80
C CYS A 56 14.15 42.85 20.64
N GLU A 57 14.84 43.53 19.72
CA GLU A 57 14.54 44.92 19.36
C GLU A 57 13.13 45.03 18.75
N GLN A 58 12.74 44.10 17.88
CA GLN A 58 11.39 44.06 17.30
C GLN A 58 10.33 43.71 18.35
N ALA A 59 10.58 42.71 19.20
CA ALA A 59 9.69 42.37 20.32
C ALA A 59 9.46 43.57 21.25
N SER A 60 10.51 44.33 21.56
CA SER A 60 10.40 45.55 22.36
C SER A 60 9.54 46.63 21.69
N LYS A 61 9.65 46.80 20.36
CA LYS A 61 8.82 47.75 19.59
C LYS A 61 7.35 47.35 19.61
N ASP A 62 7.07 46.05 19.61
CA ASP A 62 5.72 45.50 19.64
C ASP A 62 5.17 45.34 21.08
N GLY A 63 5.89 45.88 22.08
CA GLY A 63 5.46 45.90 23.48
C GLY A 63 5.69 44.60 24.25
N LEU A 64 6.42 43.65 23.69
CA LEU A 64 6.70 42.33 24.27
C LEU A 64 8.02 42.34 25.04
N LYS A 65 7.93 42.03 26.34
CA LYS A 65 9.10 41.97 27.23
C LYS A 65 10.00 40.78 26.99
N TYR A 66 9.49 39.75 26.31
CA TYR A 66 10.16 38.49 26.13
C TYR A 66 10.16 38.03 24.67
N ALA A 67 11.24 37.36 24.27
CA ALA A 67 11.36 36.67 23.00
C ALA A 67 11.88 35.24 23.22
N TRP A 68 11.51 34.31 22.36
CA TRP A 68 12.04 32.95 22.35
C TRP A 68 12.79 32.66 21.05
N VAL A 69 13.96 32.03 21.18
CA VAL A 69 14.80 31.60 20.06
C VAL A 69 15.32 30.19 20.34
N ASP A 70 14.99 29.24 19.48
CA ASP A 70 15.29 27.80 19.65
C ASP A 70 16.79 27.50 19.86
N THR A 71 17.69 28.30 19.27
CA THR A 71 19.13 28.06 19.35
C THR A 71 19.72 28.31 20.74
N CYS A 72 19.16 29.26 21.49
CA CYS A 72 19.69 29.65 22.80
C CYS A 72 18.69 29.51 23.96
N CYS A 73 17.40 29.31 23.68
CA CYS A 73 16.38 29.05 24.70
C CYS A 73 16.20 27.55 25.02
N ILE A 74 16.80 26.64 24.25
CA ILE A 74 16.81 25.19 24.50
C ILE A 74 18.22 24.73 24.84
N ASP A 75 18.36 23.93 25.90
CA ASP A 75 19.60 23.20 26.18
C ASP A 75 19.65 21.95 25.31
N LYS A 76 20.32 22.07 24.16
CA LYS A 76 20.52 20.97 23.22
C LYS A 76 21.51 19.91 23.73
N SER A 77 22.21 20.17 24.85
CA SER A 77 23.12 19.19 25.48
C SER A 77 22.38 18.26 26.45
N SER A 78 21.21 18.67 26.95
CA SER A 78 20.32 17.86 27.76
C SER A 78 19.35 17.09 26.86
N SER A 79 19.51 15.76 26.77
CA SER A 79 18.60 14.91 25.99
C SER A 79 17.16 14.95 26.52
N ALA A 80 16.99 15.08 27.83
CA ALA A 80 15.68 15.21 28.47
C ALA A 80 14.99 16.51 28.06
N GLU A 81 15.71 17.64 28.12
CA GLU A 81 15.15 18.94 27.73
C GLU A 81 14.90 19.01 26.22
N LEU A 82 15.83 18.52 25.39
CA LEU A 82 15.64 18.46 23.94
C LEU A 82 14.38 17.66 23.58
N ASN A 83 14.15 16.55 24.27
CA ASN A 83 12.97 15.72 24.06
C ASN A 83 11.68 16.44 24.47
N GLU A 84 11.66 17.11 25.62
CA GLU A 84 10.54 17.95 26.06
C GLU A 84 10.27 19.10 25.09
N ALA A 85 11.33 19.78 24.64
CA ALA A 85 11.26 20.93 23.76
C ALA A 85 10.69 20.57 22.39
N ILE A 86 11.13 19.47 21.78
CA ILE A 86 10.62 19.06 20.48
C ILE A 86 9.14 18.65 20.57
N ASN A 87 8.72 17.93 21.61
CA ASN A 87 7.31 17.59 21.80
C ASN A 87 6.44 18.83 22.14
N SER A 88 7.05 19.91 22.66
CA SER A 88 6.35 21.15 23.02
C SER A 88 6.41 22.23 21.94
N MET A 89 7.22 22.07 20.90
CA MET A 89 7.59 23.16 19.99
C MET A 89 6.38 23.78 19.30
N TYR A 90 5.47 22.95 18.77
CA TYR A 90 4.24 23.43 18.14
C TYR A 90 3.41 24.29 19.09
N ARG A 91 3.24 23.84 20.34
CA ARG A 91 2.51 24.59 21.38
C ARG A 91 3.20 25.92 21.69
N TRP A 92 4.53 25.96 21.75
CA TRP A 92 5.26 27.22 21.96
C TRP A 92 5.07 28.20 20.79
N TYR A 93 5.03 27.72 19.55
CA TYR A 93 4.68 28.57 18.42
C TYR A 93 3.21 29.02 18.45
N GLN A 94 2.29 28.14 18.86
CA GLN A 94 0.86 28.44 18.98
C GLN A 94 0.55 29.47 20.08
N GLU A 95 1.22 29.38 21.23
CA GLU A 95 1.03 30.28 22.38
C GLU A 95 1.78 31.61 22.25
N ALA A 96 2.72 31.73 21.31
CA ALA A 96 3.43 32.97 21.07
C ALA A 96 2.48 34.08 20.60
N LYS A 97 2.72 35.32 21.05
CA LYS A 97 1.90 36.47 20.65
C LYS A 97 2.07 36.81 19.17
N VAL A 98 3.30 36.66 18.68
CA VAL A 98 3.70 36.90 17.30
C VAL A 98 4.91 36.04 16.99
N CYS A 99 4.93 35.46 15.79
CA CYS A 99 6.10 34.82 15.22
C CYS A 99 6.79 35.74 14.22
N TYR A 100 8.06 36.06 14.43
CA TYR A 100 8.87 36.76 13.44
C TYR A 100 9.58 35.73 12.56
N ALA A 101 9.17 35.62 11.29
CA ALA A 101 9.82 34.78 10.29
C ALA A 101 10.92 35.58 9.59
N TYR A 102 12.17 35.29 9.93
CA TYR A 102 13.34 35.96 9.34
C TYR A 102 13.89 35.17 8.15
N LEU A 103 13.82 35.78 6.97
CA LEU A 103 14.24 35.20 5.69
C LEU A 103 15.55 35.87 5.24
N SER A 104 16.67 35.26 5.63
CA SER A 104 18.02 35.78 5.35
C SER A 104 18.41 35.80 3.87
N ASP A 105 17.65 35.13 3.02
CA ASP A 105 17.87 34.99 1.57
C ASP A 105 16.93 35.86 0.71
N VAL A 106 16.10 36.68 1.35
CA VAL A 106 15.19 37.62 0.68
C VAL A 106 15.75 39.03 0.76
N SER A 107 15.84 39.72 -0.38
CA SER A 107 16.46 41.06 -0.48
C SER A 107 15.47 42.21 -0.46
N THR A 108 14.26 42.02 -0.99
CA THR A 108 13.22 43.05 -1.11
C THR A 108 12.09 42.84 -0.10
N SER A 109 11.46 43.94 0.34
CA SER A 109 10.22 43.90 1.11
C SER A 109 8.97 44.18 0.27
N ASP A 110 9.14 44.68 -0.96
CA ASP A 110 8.03 44.98 -1.87
C ASP A 110 7.78 43.81 -2.83
N LEU A 111 6.86 42.92 -2.42
CA LEU A 111 6.46 41.77 -3.22
C LEU A 111 5.56 42.13 -4.42
N ALA A 112 4.98 43.34 -4.44
CA ALA A 112 4.19 43.77 -5.60
C ALA A 112 5.10 44.07 -6.81
N SER A 113 6.32 44.54 -6.54
CA SER A 113 7.34 44.78 -7.56
C SER A 113 8.09 43.51 -7.98
N ASP A 114 8.48 42.67 -7.01
CA ASP A 114 9.18 41.40 -7.26
C ASP A 114 9.02 40.43 -6.08
N ASP A 115 8.32 39.31 -6.31
CA ASP A 115 8.15 38.24 -5.32
C ASP A 115 9.10 37.05 -5.53
N THR A 116 10.02 37.11 -6.50
CA THR A 116 10.85 35.99 -6.94
C THR A 116 11.73 35.46 -5.80
N SER A 117 12.45 36.36 -5.10
CA SER A 117 13.33 35.98 -3.99
C SER A 117 12.56 35.41 -2.80
N PHE A 118 11.36 35.92 -2.53
CA PHE A 118 10.47 35.40 -1.49
C PHE A 118 10.01 33.99 -1.83
N ARG A 119 9.46 33.76 -3.03
CA ARG A 119 9.03 32.42 -3.49
C ARG A 119 10.17 31.40 -3.49
N ALA A 120 11.39 31.84 -3.81
CA ALA A 120 12.58 30.99 -3.84
C ALA A 120 13.23 30.80 -2.46
N SER A 121 12.75 31.46 -1.40
CA SER A 121 13.37 31.37 -0.09
C SER A 121 13.39 29.93 0.41
N ALA A 122 14.57 29.51 0.84
CA ALA A 122 14.77 28.19 1.40
C ALA A 122 14.11 28.02 2.77
N TRP A 123 13.54 29.10 3.34
CA TRP A 123 12.68 28.99 4.52
C TRP A 123 11.46 28.09 4.25
N PHE A 124 10.86 28.17 3.05
CA PHE A 124 9.69 27.36 2.68
C PHE A 124 10.00 25.87 2.48
N THR A 125 11.28 25.53 2.28
CA THR A 125 11.71 24.14 2.03
C THR A 125 12.38 23.50 3.25
N ARG A 126 12.42 24.16 4.40
CA ARG A 126 12.90 23.56 5.67
C ARG A 126 11.76 22.84 6.38
N GLY A 127 12.03 21.66 6.97
CA GLY A 127 11.02 20.85 7.64
C GLY A 127 10.35 21.56 8.82
N TRP A 128 11.15 22.08 9.75
CA TRP A 128 10.67 22.71 10.99
C TRP A 128 9.78 23.93 10.76
N THR A 129 10.05 24.73 9.73
CA THR A 129 9.30 25.97 9.44
C THR A 129 7.84 25.72 9.04
N LEU A 130 7.42 24.46 8.82
CA LEU A 130 6.01 24.12 8.63
C LEU A 130 5.20 24.41 9.89
N GLN A 131 5.67 23.95 11.04
CA GLN A 131 5.00 24.21 12.32
C GLN A 131 5.10 25.69 12.69
N GLU A 132 6.22 26.33 12.35
CA GLU A 132 6.46 27.76 12.61
C GLU A 132 5.53 28.66 11.77
N LEU A 133 5.03 28.16 10.63
CA LEU A 133 4.02 28.84 9.81
C LEU A 133 2.58 28.58 10.29
N THR A 134 2.30 27.31 10.60
CA THR A 134 0.93 26.80 10.80
C THR A 134 0.44 26.94 12.23
N ALA A 135 1.32 26.88 13.23
CA ALA A 135 0.93 26.93 14.63
C ALA A 135 0.61 28.35 15.14
N PRO A 136 1.42 29.40 14.88
CA PRO A 136 1.14 30.72 15.40
C PRO A 136 -0.09 31.36 14.77
N ALA A 137 -0.87 32.09 15.56
CA ALA A 137 -1.97 32.91 15.02
C ALA A 137 -1.44 34.04 14.12
N ILE A 138 -0.34 34.69 14.52
CA ILE A 138 0.26 35.82 13.79
C ILE A 138 1.69 35.45 13.41
N VAL A 139 2.01 35.56 12.11
CA VAL A 139 3.38 35.48 11.59
C VAL A 139 3.68 36.75 10.80
N GLU A 140 4.81 37.39 11.08
CA GLU A 140 5.32 38.54 10.35
C GLU A 140 6.63 38.19 9.66
N PHE A 141 6.70 38.41 8.35
CA PHE A 141 7.85 38.06 7.52
C PHE A 141 8.81 39.24 7.42
N TYR A 142 10.11 38.99 7.61
CA TYR A 142 11.18 39.97 7.52
C TYR A 142 12.25 39.50 6.54
N ASN A 143 12.73 40.42 5.70
CA ASN A 143 13.83 40.17 4.75
C ASN A 143 15.20 40.19 5.45
N ALA A 144 16.29 39.97 4.70
CA ALA A 144 17.66 39.96 5.21
C ALA A 144 18.11 41.28 5.87
N SER A 145 17.44 42.40 5.56
CA SER A 145 17.69 43.72 6.15
C SER A 145 16.77 44.02 7.35
N TRP A 146 16.03 43.01 7.84
CA TRP A 146 15.02 43.14 8.91
C TRP A 146 13.91 44.14 8.59
N GLN A 147 13.57 44.27 7.30
CA GLN A 147 12.42 45.06 6.85
C GLN A 147 11.21 44.15 6.73
N LYS A 148 10.07 44.60 7.26
CA LYS A 148 8.80 43.86 7.21
C LYS A 148 8.35 43.73 5.76
N ILE A 149 8.12 42.49 5.34
CA ILE A 149 7.60 42.11 4.03
C ILE A 149 6.06 42.12 4.06
N GLY A 150 5.48 41.52 5.09
CA GLY A 150 4.03 41.38 5.26
C GLY A 150 3.70 40.40 6.38
N THR A 151 2.41 40.23 6.66
CA THR A 151 1.92 39.23 7.61
C THR A 151 1.44 37.95 6.90
N LYS A 152 1.27 36.85 7.64
CA LYS A 152 0.62 35.64 7.12
C LYS A 152 -0.74 35.93 6.51
N GLU A 153 -1.50 36.84 7.10
CA GLU A 153 -2.82 37.24 6.59
C GLU A 153 -2.70 37.95 5.24
N ASP A 154 -1.77 38.92 5.13
CA ASP A 154 -1.54 39.66 3.88
C ASP A 154 -1.06 38.74 2.74
N LEU A 155 -0.29 37.70 3.10
CA LEU A 155 0.44 36.86 2.15
C LEU A 155 -0.20 35.49 1.90
N LYS A 156 -1.37 35.19 2.48
CA LYS A 156 -1.97 33.84 2.46
C LYS A 156 -2.13 33.24 1.06
N GLY A 157 -2.44 34.05 0.05
CA GLY A 157 -2.50 33.60 -1.35
C GLY A 157 -1.14 33.11 -1.87
N ILE A 158 -0.10 33.94 -1.73
CA ILE A 158 1.27 33.59 -2.14
C ILE A 158 1.79 32.40 -1.33
N LEU A 159 1.49 32.35 -0.02
CA LEU A 159 1.88 31.25 0.86
C LEU A 159 1.20 29.93 0.46
N CYS A 160 -0.09 29.96 0.13
CA CYS A 160 -0.83 28.81 -0.39
C CYS A 160 -0.17 28.30 -1.68
N ASP A 161 0.16 29.19 -2.62
CA ASP A 161 0.81 28.82 -3.89
C ASP A 161 2.19 28.16 -3.69
N ILE A 162 3.00 28.68 -2.75
CA ILE A 162 4.34 28.16 -2.50
C ILE A 162 4.29 26.80 -1.76
N THR A 163 3.40 26.69 -0.77
CA THR A 163 3.46 25.61 0.22
C THR A 163 2.39 24.53 0.04
N ASN A 164 1.37 24.77 -0.79
CA ASN A 164 0.14 23.98 -0.88
C ASN A 164 -0.62 23.83 0.45
N ILE A 165 -0.37 24.71 1.42
CA ILE A 165 -1.15 24.77 2.66
C ILE A 165 -2.45 25.49 2.37
N ASP A 166 -3.58 24.86 2.71
CA ASP A 166 -4.91 25.43 2.51
C ASP A 166 -5.05 26.79 3.20
N ILE A 167 -5.71 27.74 2.54
CA ILE A 167 -5.95 29.09 3.09
C ILE A 167 -6.61 29.03 4.47
N ALA A 168 -7.57 28.11 4.65
CA ALA A 168 -8.24 27.90 5.93
C ALA A 168 -7.26 27.54 7.07
N MET A 169 -6.19 26.79 6.79
CA MET A 169 -5.13 26.51 7.77
C MET A 169 -4.28 27.76 8.04
N LEU A 170 -3.97 28.56 7.01
CA LEU A 170 -3.21 29.81 7.16
C LEU A 170 -3.98 30.86 7.98
N GLU A 171 -5.32 30.85 7.92
CA GLU A 171 -6.24 31.67 8.70
C GLU A 171 -6.44 31.18 10.15
N GLY A 172 -5.78 30.09 10.55
CA GLY A 172 -5.82 29.56 11.91
C GLY A 172 -6.84 28.44 12.14
N GLY A 173 -7.26 27.73 11.09
CA GLY A 173 -8.07 26.51 11.21
C GLY A 173 -7.37 25.41 12.01
N ASP A 174 -8.16 24.48 12.54
CA ASP A 174 -7.63 23.34 13.30
C ASP A 174 -6.98 22.33 12.33
N PRO A 175 -5.72 21.91 12.56
CA PRO A 175 -5.10 20.85 11.77
C PRO A 175 -5.95 19.58 11.64
N ASP A 176 -6.77 19.25 12.65
CA ASP A 176 -7.59 18.05 12.64
C ASP A 176 -8.81 18.14 11.71
N ASP A 177 -9.18 19.33 11.24
CA ASP A 177 -10.18 19.51 10.16
C ASP A 177 -9.68 18.98 8.81
N PHE A 178 -8.35 18.83 8.67
CA PHE A 178 -7.72 18.35 7.44
C PHE A 178 -7.32 16.88 7.55
N SER A 179 -7.46 16.17 6.42
CA SER A 179 -7.07 14.76 6.36
C SER A 179 -5.57 14.58 6.66
N VAL A 180 -5.20 13.42 7.20
CA VAL A 180 -3.79 13.08 7.44
C VAL A 180 -2.96 13.20 6.17
N ALA A 181 -3.48 12.74 5.03
CA ALA A 181 -2.78 12.84 3.75
C ALA A 181 -2.56 14.29 3.29
N LYS A 182 -3.56 15.15 3.48
CA LYS A 182 -3.47 16.58 3.13
C LYS A 182 -2.43 17.28 4.01
N ARG A 183 -2.45 17.05 5.33
CA ARG A 183 -1.40 17.53 6.25
C ARG A 183 0.00 17.02 5.89
N MET A 184 0.14 15.74 5.54
CA MET A 184 1.42 15.17 5.08
C MET A 184 1.90 15.83 3.78
N SER A 185 0.98 16.22 2.89
CA SER A 185 1.33 16.88 1.62
C SER A 185 2.00 18.24 1.83
N TRP A 186 1.64 18.98 2.88
CA TRP A 186 2.28 20.26 3.25
C TRP A 186 3.76 20.12 3.64
N ALA A 187 4.17 18.91 4.03
CA ALA A 187 5.55 18.56 4.33
C ALA A 187 6.31 17.91 3.16
N SER A 188 5.62 17.58 2.07
CA SER A 188 6.16 16.74 0.99
C SER A 188 7.36 17.33 0.24
N MET A 189 7.42 18.66 0.14
CA MET A 189 8.49 19.41 -0.53
C MET A 189 9.55 19.95 0.44
N ARG A 190 9.47 19.59 1.73
CA ARG A 190 10.37 20.08 2.77
C ARG A 190 11.51 19.11 3.04
N THR A 191 12.63 19.65 3.49
CA THR A 191 13.88 18.93 3.73
C THR A 191 14.40 19.20 5.14
N THR A 192 15.11 18.23 5.70
CA THR A 192 15.71 18.31 7.03
C THR A 192 17.17 17.89 6.98
N THR A 193 17.96 18.42 7.91
CA THR A 193 19.38 18.08 8.03
C THR A 193 19.57 16.66 8.57
N ARG A 194 18.81 16.30 9.61
CA ARG A 194 18.77 14.93 10.12
C ARG A 194 17.56 14.19 9.51
N PRO A 195 17.71 12.93 9.10
CA PRO A 195 16.60 12.18 8.52
C PRO A 195 15.43 12.01 9.50
N GLU A 196 15.70 11.88 10.80
CA GLU A 196 14.66 11.71 11.82
C GLU A 196 13.82 12.98 12.01
N ASP A 197 14.40 14.16 11.78
CA ASP A 197 13.67 15.42 11.89
C ASP A 197 12.53 15.53 10.87
N ARG A 198 12.52 14.72 9.80
CA ARG A 198 11.35 14.61 8.90
C ARG A 198 10.09 14.17 9.65
N ALA A 199 10.26 13.37 10.69
CA ALA A 199 9.19 12.93 11.57
C ALA A 199 8.99 13.92 12.72
N TYR A 200 10.07 14.31 13.39
CA TYR A 200 9.98 15.14 14.60
C TYR A 200 9.43 16.54 14.32
N SER A 201 9.72 17.11 13.15
CA SER A 201 9.13 18.38 12.70
C SER A 201 7.64 18.31 12.36
N LEU A 202 6.98 17.17 12.53
CA LEU A 202 5.55 16.98 12.27
C LEU A 202 4.73 16.62 13.52
N LEU A 203 5.37 16.36 14.67
CA LEU A 203 4.69 15.86 15.87
C LEU A 203 3.48 16.70 16.28
N GLY A 204 3.68 18.01 16.46
CA GLY A 204 2.60 18.89 16.90
C GLY A 204 1.54 19.15 15.84
N LEU A 205 1.89 19.12 14.54
CA LEU A 205 0.89 19.22 13.46
C LEU A 205 -0.11 18.05 13.48
N PHE A 206 0.32 16.90 13.99
CA PHE A 206 -0.51 15.70 14.15
C PHE A 206 -0.94 15.45 15.60
N GLY A 207 -0.62 16.34 16.55
CA GLY A 207 -0.98 16.19 17.95
C GLY A 207 -0.42 14.93 18.63
N VAL A 208 0.74 14.43 18.19
CA VAL A 208 1.36 13.20 18.72
C VAL A 208 2.63 13.49 19.52
N ASN A 209 2.96 12.60 20.45
CA ASN A 209 4.20 12.65 21.22
C ASN A 209 4.98 11.35 21.07
N MET A 210 6.30 11.43 20.92
CA MET A 210 7.16 10.25 20.87
C MET A 210 8.60 10.55 21.30
N PRO A 211 9.35 9.57 21.84
CA PRO A 211 10.76 9.75 22.18
C PRO A 211 11.65 10.03 20.95
N MET A 212 12.55 11.00 21.08
CA MET A 212 13.56 11.31 20.05
C MET A 212 14.73 10.34 20.11
N LEU A 213 14.83 9.48 19.09
CA LEU A 213 15.87 8.47 18.93
C LEU A 213 16.74 8.81 17.70
N TYR A 214 17.65 9.77 17.86
CA TYR A 214 18.60 10.09 16.77
C TYR A 214 19.53 8.91 16.47
N GLY A 215 19.64 8.55 15.18
CA GLY A 215 20.35 7.37 14.69
C GLY A 215 19.43 6.27 14.14
N GLU A 216 18.11 6.39 14.29
CA GLU A 216 17.15 5.43 13.74
C GLU A 216 16.82 5.64 12.24
N GLY A 217 17.23 6.77 11.67
CA GLY A 217 17.02 7.11 10.26
C GLY A 217 15.54 7.18 9.87
N ASP A 218 15.19 6.60 8.72
CA ASP A 218 13.83 6.64 8.17
C ASP A 218 12.78 5.93 9.05
N ARG A 219 13.21 5.16 10.07
CA ARG A 219 12.29 4.51 11.01
C ARG A 219 11.52 5.51 11.86
N ALA A 220 12.07 6.71 12.10
CA ALA A 220 11.37 7.78 12.81
C ALA A 220 10.04 8.13 12.14
N PHE A 221 10.00 8.17 10.80
CA PHE A 221 8.77 8.51 10.05
C PHE A 221 7.74 7.38 10.05
N VAL A 222 8.19 6.13 10.13
CA VAL A 222 7.28 4.99 10.36
C VAL A 222 6.67 5.08 11.75
N ARG A 223 7.47 5.39 12.79
CA ARG A 223 6.97 5.57 14.16
C ARG A 223 5.98 6.74 14.26
N LEU A 224 6.22 7.85 13.57
CA LEU A 224 5.26 8.96 13.49
C LEU A 224 3.89 8.47 13.01
N GLN A 225 3.85 7.72 11.91
CA GLN A 225 2.61 7.16 11.39
C GLN A 225 1.97 6.18 12.39
N GLU A 226 2.77 5.34 13.05
CA GLU A 226 2.28 4.45 14.12
C GLU A 226 1.64 5.23 15.28
N GLU A 227 2.20 6.36 15.71
CA GLU A 227 1.59 7.23 16.74
C GLU A 227 0.31 7.90 16.25
N ILE A 228 0.29 8.43 15.02
CA ILE A 228 -0.93 9.04 14.42
C ILE A 228 -2.07 8.02 14.45
N MET A 229 -1.77 6.78 14.07
CA MET A 229 -2.72 5.68 14.01
C MET A 229 -3.27 5.23 15.38
N LYS A 230 -2.63 5.59 16.50
CA LYS A 230 -3.19 5.28 17.83
C LYS A 230 -4.37 6.19 18.18
N HIS A 231 -4.48 7.36 17.55
CA HIS A 231 -5.41 8.42 17.94
C HIS A 231 -6.30 8.90 16.78
N SER A 232 -6.08 8.41 15.57
CA SER A 232 -6.84 8.75 14.36
C SER A 232 -7.30 7.48 13.64
N ASP A 233 -8.50 7.50 13.05
CA ASP A 233 -9.05 6.48 12.15
C ASP A 233 -8.99 6.90 10.67
N ASP A 234 -8.31 8.02 10.38
CA ASP A 234 -8.21 8.61 9.06
C ASP A 234 -7.36 7.75 8.10
N GLN A 235 -8.04 6.97 7.27
CA GLN A 235 -7.41 6.08 6.30
C GLN A 235 -6.70 6.80 5.15
N SER A 236 -6.77 8.13 5.06
CA SER A 236 -5.97 8.90 4.09
C SER A 236 -4.47 8.73 4.34
N ILE A 237 -4.04 8.33 5.54
CA ILE A 237 -2.64 7.95 5.82
C ILE A 237 -2.09 6.87 4.86
N PHE A 238 -2.96 6.07 4.22
CA PHE A 238 -2.58 5.05 3.25
C PHE A 238 -2.70 5.51 1.78
N ALA A 239 -3.10 6.75 1.52
CA ALA A 239 -3.36 7.28 0.17
C ALA A 239 -2.09 7.73 -0.58
N TRP A 240 -0.92 7.65 0.05
CA TRP A 240 0.37 7.99 -0.55
C TRP A 240 0.64 7.22 -1.85
N LYS A 241 1.54 7.75 -2.70
CA LYS A 241 1.96 7.15 -3.96
C LYS A 241 3.48 7.07 -4.04
N ARG A 242 4.00 6.04 -4.72
CA ARG A 242 5.43 5.90 -4.95
C ARG A 242 5.86 6.81 -6.08
N ASP A 243 7.14 7.13 -6.07
CA ASP A 243 7.76 7.65 -7.29
C ASP A 243 7.83 6.50 -8.31
N GLY A 244 7.26 6.72 -9.49
CA GLY A 244 6.71 5.71 -10.42
C GLY A 244 7.67 4.72 -11.08
N THR A 245 8.80 4.38 -10.46
CA THR A 245 9.83 3.49 -10.99
C THR A 245 9.92 2.14 -10.27
N SER A 246 9.32 2.01 -9.08
CA SER A 246 9.44 0.81 -8.25
C SER A 246 8.35 -0.22 -8.56
N LYS A 247 8.71 -1.35 -9.18
CA LYS A 247 7.84 -2.54 -9.30
C LYS A 247 7.80 -3.41 -8.04
N TRP A 248 8.53 -3.02 -6.99
CA TRP A 248 8.71 -3.85 -5.80
C TRP A 248 7.46 -3.85 -4.92
N ARG A 249 7.35 -4.80 -3.99
CA ARG A 249 6.33 -4.75 -2.92
C ARG A 249 6.61 -3.60 -1.94
N ALA A 250 5.58 -3.15 -1.24
CA ALA A 250 5.67 -2.13 -0.21
C ALA A 250 4.93 -2.57 1.06
N GLY A 251 5.37 -2.00 2.18
CA GLY A 251 4.52 -1.89 3.36
C GLY A 251 3.34 -0.96 3.13
N LEU A 252 2.47 -0.85 4.13
CA LEU A 252 1.30 0.01 4.05
C LEU A 252 1.63 1.46 4.41
N LEU A 253 2.66 1.66 5.23
CA LEU A 253 3.12 2.98 5.67
C LEU A 253 4.13 3.58 4.68
N ALA A 254 4.03 4.89 4.50
CA ALA A 254 4.93 5.65 3.66
C ALA A 254 6.34 5.73 4.27
N LYS A 255 7.35 5.96 3.44
CA LYS A 255 8.74 6.14 3.88
C LYS A 255 9.11 7.58 4.17
N SER A 256 8.37 8.53 3.60
CA SER A 256 8.65 9.97 3.69
C SER A 256 7.40 10.78 3.36
N PRO A 257 7.24 12.01 3.89
CA PRO A 257 6.19 12.93 3.48
C PRO A 257 6.14 13.18 1.95
N SER A 258 7.27 13.06 1.26
CA SER A 258 7.36 13.23 -0.19
C SER A 258 6.46 12.28 -0.99
N GLU A 259 6.08 11.12 -0.44
CA GLU A 259 5.13 10.19 -1.06
C GLU A 259 3.66 10.70 -1.01
N PHE A 260 3.40 11.79 -0.29
CA PHE A 260 2.10 12.47 -0.22
C PHE A 260 2.03 13.73 -1.10
N LYS A 261 3.01 13.96 -2.00
CA LYS A 261 3.05 15.16 -2.86
C LYS A 261 1.77 15.40 -3.69
N GLU A 262 1.04 14.33 -4.02
CA GLU A 262 -0.22 14.37 -4.79
C GLU A 262 -1.47 14.25 -3.90
N CYS A 263 -1.35 14.52 -2.60
CA CYS A 263 -2.44 14.35 -1.63
C CYS A 263 -3.07 15.66 -1.13
N SER A 264 -2.73 16.81 -1.73
CA SER A 264 -3.24 18.12 -1.31
C SER A 264 -4.75 18.29 -1.48
N ASN A 265 -5.39 17.47 -2.32
CA ASN A 265 -6.85 17.45 -2.52
C ASN A 265 -7.52 16.20 -1.92
N VAL A 266 -6.81 15.43 -1.07
CA VAL A 266 -7.39 14.24 -0.43
C VAL A 266 -8.13 14.65 0.84
N VAL A 267 -9.40 14.28 0.95
CA VAL A 267 -10.25 14.55 2.10
C VAL A 267 -10.82 13.26 2.66
N ARG A 268 -11.22 13.29 3.93
CA ARG A 268 -11.96 12.17 4.54
C ARG A 268 -13.29 12.01 3.81
N ALA A 269 -13.74 10.77 3.68
CA ALA A 269 -15.05 10.55 3.11
C ALA A 269 -16.15 10.87 4.12
N THR A 270 -17.27 11.39 3.63
CA THR A 270 -18.38 11.86 4.47
C THR A 270 -19.10 10.73 5.22
N VAL A 271 -19.16 9.54 4.63
CA VAL A 271 -19.82 8.37 5.21
C VAL A 271 -18.78 7.24 5.27
N PRO A 272 -18.34 6.73 6.42
CA PRO A 272 -17.35 5.65 6.47
C PRO A 272 -17.94 4.31 6.01
N TRP A 273 -17.15 3.50 5.31
CA TRP A 273 -17.43 2.09 4.99
C TRP A 273 -16.74 1.13 5.96
N SER A 274 -15.70 1.59 6.67
CA SER A 274 -15.03 0.83 7.74
C SER A 274 -16.02 0.41 8.82
N ARG A 275 -15.84 -0.82 9.31
CA ARG A 275 -16.66 -1.39 10.39
C ARG A 275 -15.92 -1.52 11.71
N SER A 276 -14.59 -1.50 11.66
CA SER A 276 -13.72 -1.79 12.80
C SER A 276 -12.49 -0.88 12.78
N PRO A 277 -11.99 -0.44 13.95
CA PRO A 277 -10.70 0.25 14.03
C PRO A 277 -9.54 -0.70 13.67
N TYR A 278 -8.44 -0.16 13.17
CA TYR A 278 -7.24 -0.94 12.88
C TYR A 278 -6.35 -1.14 14.12
N SER A 279 -5.58 -2.23 14.15
CA SER A 279 -4.61 -2.53 15.22
C SER A 279 -3.25 -2.96 14.68
N VAL A 280 -2.18 -2.62 15.40
CA VAL A 280 -0.82 -3.08 15.10
C VAL A 280 -0.61 -4.44 15.77
N SER A 281 -0.18 -5.44 15.00
CA SER A 281 0.10 -6.81 15.50
C SER A 281 1.51 -7.26 15.11
N ASN A 282 1.99 -8.36 15.71
CA ASN A 282 3.25 -8.99 15.30
C ASN A 282 3.22 -9.57 13.87
N LYS A 283 2.03 -9.68 13.26
CA LYS A 283 1.83 -10.08 11.85
C LYS A 283 1.75 -8.89 10.88
N GLY A 284 1.88 -7.66 11.37
CA GLY A 284 1.68 -6.43 10.61
C GLY A 284 0.42 -5.68 11.02
N LEU A 285 -0.04 -4.78 10.16
CA LEU A 285 -1.24 -3.97 10.43
C LEU A 285 -2.50 -4.80 10.14
N SER A 286 -3.34 -4.96 11.17
CA SER A 286 -4.60 -5.68 11.13
C SER A 286 -5.73 -4.70 10.84
N ILE A 287 -6.32 -4.79 9.65
CA ILE A 287 -7.40 -3.89 9.21
C ILE A 287 -8.48 -4.71 8.51
N GLU A 288 -9.74 -4.47 8.86
CA GLU A 288 -10.88 -4.97 8.10
C GLU A 288 -11.26 -3.94 7.03
N TRP A 289 -11.16 -4.33 5.76
CA TRP A 289 -11.39 -3.40 4.66
C TRP A 289 -12.45 -3.87 3.67
N PRO A 290 -13.20 -2.92 3.07
CA PRO A 290 -14.00 -3.18 1.88
C PRO A 290 -13.07 -3.37 0.67
N MET A 291 -13.16 -4.52 0.01
CA MET A 291 -12.33 -4.83 -1.15
C MET A 291 -13.04 -5.68 -2.19
N VAL A 292 -12.44 -5.77 -3.38
CA VAL A 292 -12.89 -6.68 -4.46
C VAL A 292 -11.70 -7.39 -5.10
N PRO A 293 -11.85 -8.66 -5.52
CA PRO A 293 -10.88 -9.31 -6.40
C PRO A 293 -10.67 -8.47 -7.66
N TRP A 294 -9.42 -8.20 -8.02
CA TRP A 294 -9.09 -7.25 -9.07
C TRP A 294 -8.15 -7.82 -10.13
N ALA A 295 -7.06 -8.45 -9.72
CA ALA A 295 -6.15 -9.19 -10.60
C ALA A 295 -5.69 -10.46 -9.89
N MET A 296 -4.88 -11.32 -10.53
CA MET A 296 -4.43 -12.57 -9.92
C MET A 296 -3.82 -12.32 -8.52
N GLU A 297 -4.44 -12.92 -7.50
CA GLU A 297 -4.06 -12.76 -6.09
C GLU A 297 -4.00 -11.31 -5.59
N THR A 298 -4.66 -10.38 -6.28
CA THR A 298 -4.59 -8.94 -6.00
C THR A 298 -5.98 -8.37 -5.82
N TYR A 299 -6.21 -7.74 -4.67
CA TYR A 299 -7.44 -7.03 -4.36
C TYR A 299 -7.29 -5.54 -4.61
N LEU A 300 -8.37 -4.89 -5.03
CA LEU A 300 -8.53 -3.44 -4.92
C LEU A 300 -9.30 -3.17 -3.62
N VAL A 301 -8.65 -2.47 -2.69
CA VAL A 301 -9.22 -2.04 -1.41
C VAL A 301 -9.75 -0.61 -1.54
N ALA A 302 -10.90 -0.30 -0.96
CA ALA A 302 -11.38 1.07 -0.82
C ALA A 302 -10.97 1.67 0.53
N LEU A 303 -10.31 2.83 0.50
CA LEU A 303 -9.97 3.62 1.68
C LEU A 303 -11.11 4.58 2.02
N ASP A 304 -11.27 4.90 3.31
CA ASP A 304 -12.24 5.89 3.79
C ASP A 304 -11.85 7.37 3.52
N CYS A 305 -11.32 7.63 2.33
CA CYS A 305 -10.97 8.95 1.82
C CYS A 305 -11.30 9.08 0.34
N GLN A 306 -11.39 10.32 -0.14
CA GLN A 306 -11.76 10.67 -1.51
C GLN A 306 -10.96 11.88 -1.98
N PHE A 307 -10.98 12.15 -3.28
CA PHE A 307 -10.52 13.45 -3.78
C PHE A 307 -11.64 14.47 -3.62
N GLU A 308 -11.30 15.69 -3.23
CA GLU A 308 -12.23 16.80 -3.00
C GLU A 308 -13.07 17.13 -4.24
N ASN A 309 -12.48 17.00 -5.43
CA ASN A 309 -13.15 17.20 -6.71
C ASN A 309 -13.93 15.99 -7.22
N GLU A 310 -13.90 14.85 -6.51
CA GLU A 310 -14.61 13.61 -6.86
C GLU A 310 -15.43 13.11 -5.65
N PRO A 311 -16.46 13.86 -5.22
CA PRO A 311 -17.23 13.52 -4.04
C PRO A 311 -18.00 12.21 -4.21
N ASN A 312 -18.28 11.53 -3.10
CA ASN A 312 -18.95 10.22 -3.05
C ASN A 312 -18.17 9.08 -3.75
N SER A 313 -16.87 9.29 -4.00
CA SER A 313 -15.95 8.28 -4.50
C SER A 313 -15.10 7.72 -3.36
N ARG A 314 -14.21 6.78 -3.67
CA ARG A 314 -13.15 6.32 -2.74
C ARG A 314 -11.83 6.28 -3.46
N ILE A 315 -10.75 6.56 -2.73
CA ILE A 315 -9.41 6.19 -3.18
C ILE A 315 -9.24 4.69 -2.93
N GLY A 316 -8.81 3.96 -3.94
CA GLY A 316 -8.51 2.55 -3.86
C GLY A 316 -7.04 2.24 -4.06
N ILE A 317 -6.53 1.29 -3.27
CA ILE A 317 -5.14 0.80 -3.32
C ILE A 317 -5.10 -0.69 -3.59
N TYR A 318 -4.00 -1.20 -4.14
CA TYR A 318 -3.87 -2.62 -4.45
C TYR A 318 -3.08 -3.38 -3.39
N LEU A 319 -3.65 -4.48 -2.92
CA LEU A 319 -2.99 -5.41 -2.01
C LEU A 319 -2.92 -6.80 -2.63
N GLN A 320 -1.70 -7.33 -2.72
CA GLN A 320 -1.44 -8.68 -3.22
C GLN A 320 -1.29 -9.65 -2.05
N LEU A 321 -1.93 -10.81 -2.15
CA LEU A 321 -1.73 -11.95 -1.23
C LEU A 321 -0.28 -12.45 -1.32
N LEU A 322 0.30 -12.76 -0.18
CA LEU A 322 1.58 -13.42 -0.08
C LEU A 322 1.42 -14.95 -0.05
N GLU A 323 2.53 -15.67 -0.06
CA GLU A 323 2.55 -17.13 0.02
C GLU A 323 2.15 -17.63 1.41
N GLU A 324 2.22 -16.77 2.44
CA GLU A 324 1.62 -17.08 3.74
C GLU A 324 0.12 -16.75 3.76
N GLU A 325 -0.66 -17.56 4.48
CA GLU A 325 -2.09 -17.31 4.66
C GLU A 325 -2.35 -15.96 5.34
N SER A 326 -3.34 -15.23 4.80
CA SER A 326 -3.82 -13.94 5.32
C SER A 326 -2.75 -12.84 5.42
N GLN A 327 -1.62 -12.98 4.74
CA GLN A 327 -0.57 -11.96 4.63
C GLN A 327 -0.65 -11.21 3.30
N PHE A 328 -0.46 -9.90 3.35
CA PHE A 328 -0.60 -9.01 2.21
C PHE A 328 0.57 -8.06 2.09
N SER A 329 0.79 -7.55 0.88
CA SER A 329 1.69 -6.42 0.63
C SER A 329 1.07 -5.48 -0.39
N ARG A 330 1.39 -4.19 -0.26
CA ARG A 330 0.98 -3.18 -1.22
C ARG A 330 1.80 -3.32 -2.49
N VAL A 331 1.14 -3.27 -3.64
CA VAL A 331 1.77 -3.36 -4.96
C VAL A 331 1.25 -2.27 -5.88
N PRO A 332 2.05 -1.75 -6.82
CA PRO A 332 1.51 -1.04 -7.96
C PRO A 332 0.85 -2.04 -8.92
N LEU A 333 -0.16 -1.59 -9.65
CA LEU A 333 -0.77 -2.37 -10.73
C LEU A 333 -1.02 -1.45 -11.93
N ASP A 334 -0.66 -1.92 -13.13
CA ASP A 334 -0.74 -1.14 -14.38
C ASP A 334 -0.05 0.23 -14.29
N GLY A 335 1.08 0.29 -13.58
CA GLY A 335 1.85 1.53 -13.36
C GLY A 335 1.21 2.52 -12.36
N LYS A 336 0.19 2.10 -11.61
CA LYS A 336 -0.53 2.95 -10.64
C LYS A 336 -0.51 2.36 -9.24
N ASP A 337 -0.21 3.17 -8.22
CA ASP A 337 -0.31 2.78 -6.80
C ASP A 337 -1.72 2.88 -6.23
N SER A 338 -2.55 3.72 -6.85
CA SER A 338 -3.93 3.97 -6.43
C SER A 338 -4.79 4.39 -7.61
N ARG A 339 -6.11 4.35 -7.41
CA ARG A 339 -7.12 4.80 -8.38
C ARG A 339 -8.39 5.21 -7.66
N ILE A 340 -9.31 5.84 -8.38
CA ILE A 340 -10.69 5.95 -7.92
C ILE A 340 -11.32 4.55 -7.92
N PHE A 341 -11.86 4.15 -6.77
CA PHE A 341 -12.59 2.91 -6.59
C PHE A 341 -13.90 2.98 -7.39
N PRO A 342 -14.13 2.08 -8.36
CA PRO A 342 -15.27 2.25 -9.26
C PRO A 342 -16.60 1.92 -8.57
N SER A 343 -17.57 2.84 -8.65
CA SER A 343 -18.89 2.74 -8.00
C SER A 343 -19.66 1.46 -8.38
N LYS A 344 -19.50 0.94 -9.60
CA LYS A 344 -20.11 -0.32 -10.06
C LYS A 344 -19.71 -1.56 -9.23
N TYR A 345 -18.69 -1.46 -8.38
CA TYR A 345 -18.23 -2.55 -7.53
C TYR A 345 -18.72 -2.45 -6.08
N VAL A 346 -19.40 -1.36 -5.69
CA VAL A 346 -19.89 -1.14 -4.31
C VAL A 346 -20.71 -2.32 -3.80
N ASP A 347 -21.69 -2.78 -4.59
CA ASP A 347 -22.56 -3.91 -4.21
C ASP A 347 -21.86 -5.28 -4.23
N ARG A 348 -20.58 -5.31 -4.64
CA ARG A 348 -19.76 -6.54 -4.76
C ARG A 348 -18.62 -6.58 -3.76
N VAL A 349 -18.50 -5.55 -2.92
CA VAL A 349 -17.48 -5.44 -1.89
C VAL A 349 -17.60 -6.60 -0.91
N ILE A 350 -16.46 -7.17 -0.55
CA ILE A 350 -16.31 -8.12 0.55
C ILE A 350 -15.50 -7.46 1.66
N TYR A 351 -15.76 -7.88 2.89
CA TYR A 351 -15.01 -7.46 4.07
C TYR A 351 -14.10 -8.59 4.51
N LYS A 352 -12.80 -8.30 4.62
CA LYS A 352 -11.79 -9.25 5.09
C LYS A 352 -10.83 -8.55 6.04
N THR A 353 -10.50 -9.21 7.14
CA THR A 353 -9.39 -8.80 8.02
C THR A 353 -8.07 -9.19 7.36
N LEU A 354 -7.25 -8.19 7.08
CA LEU A 354 -5.97 -8.36 6.41
C LEU A 354 -4.83 -8.08 7.38
N TYR A 355 -3.72 -8.80 7.22
CA TYR A 355 -2.46 -8.49 7.87
C TYR A 355 -1.46 -8.02 6.82
N VAL A 356 -1.18 -6.71 6.80
CA VAL A 356 -0.25 -6.12 5.81
C VAL A 356 1.15 -6.04 6.40
N ARG A 357 2.11 -6.69 5.74
CA ARG A 357 3.51 -6.71 6.17
C ARG A 357 4.15 -5.34 5.93
N GLN A 358 4.68 -4.71 6.97
CA GLN A 358 5.34 -3.39 6.85
C GLN A 358 6.75 -3.47 6.27
N LYS A 359 7.50 -4.52 6.61
CA LYS A 359 8.84 -4.79 6.09
C LYS A 359 8.78 -6.00 5.18
N ASP A 360 8.38 -5.80 3.92
CA ASP A 360 8.48 -6.88 2.95
C ASP A 360 9.87 -6.93 2.31
N ARG A 361 10.34 -8.14 2.01
CA ARG A 361 11.59 -8.31 1.28
C ARG A 361 11.35 -7.88 -0.16
N PRO A 362 12.25 -7.10 -0.79
CA PRO A 362 12.15 -6.82 -2.21
C PRO A 362 12.25 -8.14 -2.97
N ALA A 363 11.11 -8.65 -3.42
CA ALA A 363 11.00 -9.76 -4.35
C ALA A 363 10.58 -9.19 -5.71
N PRO A 364 11.20 -9.63 -6.82
CA PRO A 364 10.79 -9.17 -8.14
C PRO A 364 9.32 -9.49 -8.32
N ALA A 365 8.54 -8.51 -8.77
CA ALA A 365 7.19 -8.79 -9.24
C ALA A 365 7.32 -9.74 -10.43
N VAL A 366 6.93 -11.00 -10.23
CA VAL A 366 6.79 -11.97 -11.33
C VAL A 366 5.48 -11.65 -12.03
N ASP A 367 5.53 -11.50 -13.35
CA ASP A 367 4.33 -11.30 -14.15
C ASP A 367 3.39 -12.49 -13.96
N ARG A 368 2.13 -12.21 -13.63
CA ARG A 368 1.12 -13.21 -13.33
C ARG A 368 0.00 -13.15 -14.34
N LEU A 369 -0.30 -14.28 -14.97
CA LEU A 369 -1.48 -14.40 -15.81
C LEU A 369 -2.72 -14.50 -14.92
N TYR A 370 -3.66 -13.58 -15.07
CA TYR A 370 -4.96 -13.72 -14.43
C TYR A 370 -5.85 -14.62 -15.28
N GLY A 371 -5.91 -15.91 -14.92
CA GLY A 371 -6.62 -16.93 -15.70
C GLY A 371 -5.94 -18.29 -15.67
N PHE A 372 -6.19 -19.09 -16.71
CA PHE A 372 -5.75 -20.48 -16.81
C PHE A 372 -5.17 -20.79 -18.17
N TRP A 373 -4.12 -21.61 -18.19
CA TRP A 373 -3.65 -22.29 -19.40
C TRP A 373 -4.08 -23.76 -19.36
N ILE A 374 -4.84 -24.20 -20.35
CA ILE A 374 -5.26 -25.59 -20.49
C ILE A 374 -4.20 -26.32 -21.32
N ARG A 375 -3.24 -26.92 -20.63
CA ARG A 375 -2.11 -27.59 -21.26
C ARG A 375 -2.57 -28.88 -21.95
N THR A 376 -3.30 -29.72 -21.22
CA THR A 376 -3.73 -31.04 -21.68
C THR A 376 -5.24 -31.22 -21.55
N LEU A 377 -5.85 -31.77 -22.60
CA LEU A 377 -7.24 -32.25 -22.63
C LEU A 377 -7.25 -33.70 -23.13
N PRO A 378 -8.27 -34.52 -22.79
CA PRO A 378 -8.29 -35.92 -23.21
C PRO A 378 -8.29 -36.15 -24.73
N THR A 379 -8.81 -35.19 -25.49
CA THR A 379 -8.81 -35.16 -26.95
C THR A 379 -8.47 -33.74 -27.41
N PRO A 380 -7.93 -33.54 -28.62
CA PRO A 380 -7.72 -32.20 -29.14
C PRO A 380 -9.02 -31.41 -29.18
N ILE A 381 -8.98 -30.15 -28.72
CA ILE A 381 -10.11 -29.23 -28.84
C ILE A 381 -10.12 -28.62 -30.24
N SER A 382 -11.30 -28.49 -30.83
CA SER A 382 -11.54 -27.76 -32.07
C SER A 382 -12.87 -27.04 -31.97
N THR A 383 -12.85 -25.74 -32.26
CA THR A 383 -14.01 -24.85 -32.28
C THR A 383 -14.58 -24.62 -33.68
N GLU A 384 -13.90 -25.14 -34.71
CA GLU A 384 -14.37 -25.13 -36.09
C GLU A 384 -15.06 -26.46 -36.44
N ASP A 385 -16.21 -26.37 -37.09
CA ASP A 385 -16.87 -27.55 -37.66
C ASP A 385 -16.11 -27.97 -38.92
N VAL A 386 -15.33 -29.05 -38.83
CA VAL A 386 -14.65 -29.62 -40.01
C VAL A 386 -15.69 -30.40 -40.83
N GLU A 387 -16.08 -29.85 -41.99
CA GLU A 387 -17.02 -30.50 -42.91
C GLU A 387 -16.56 -31.93 -43.24
N GLY A 388 -17.49 -32.90 -43.10
CA GLY A 388 -17.31 -34.27 -43.60
C GLY A 388 -16.89 -35.35 -42.59
N ASN A 389 -16.61 -35.04 -41.32
CA ASN A 389 -16.20 -36.05 -40.32
C ASN A 389 -17.26 -36.40 -39.25
N GLY A 390 -18.40 -35.68 -39.22
CA GLY A 390 -19.49 -35.90 -38.27
C GLY A 390 -19.21 -35.51 -36.80
N ARG A 391 -18.07 -34.89 -36.48
CA ARG A 391 -17.74 -34.38 -35.13
C ARG A 391 -18.25 -32.95 -34.97
N ARG A 392 -19.13 -32.70 -33.98
CA ARG A 392 -19.55 -31.33 -33.61
C ARG A 392 -18.37 -30.51 -33.09
N ALA A 393 -18.27 -29.23 -33.40
CA ALA A 393 -17.29 -28.36 -32.76
C ALA A 393 -17.53 -28.21 -31.25
N SER A 394 -16.45 -27.96 -30.50
CA SER A 394 -16.55 -27.46 -29.12
C SER A 394 -17.00 -26.00 -29.14
N ARG A 395 -17.74 -25.56 -28.11
CA ARG A 395 -18.18 -24.17 -27.98
C ARG A 395 -17.49 -23.52 -26.78
N VAL A 396 -16.75 -22.44 -27.02
CA VAL A 396 -16.02 -21.70 -25.97
C VAL A 396 -16.68 -20.35 -25.73
N ASN A 397 -17.06 -20.11 -24.48
CA ASN A 397 -17.45 -18.81 -23.95
C ASN A 397 -16.36 -18.36 -22.99
N ALA A 398 -15.58 -17.35 -23.36
CA ALA A 398 -14.49 -16.79 -22.54
C ALA A 398 -14.69 -15.29 -22.31
N LEU A 399 -14.07 -14.73 -21.27
CA LEU A 399 -14.08 -13.28 -21.02
C LEU A 399 -13.17 -12.51 -21.99
N MET A 400 -12.12 -13.17 -22.48
CA MET A 400 -11.16 -12.64 -23.45
C MET A 400 -11.13 -13.56 -24.69
N PRO A 401 -10.58 -13.10 -25.85
CA PRO A 401 -10.47 -13.93 -27.05
C PRO A 401 -9.79 -15.28 -26.79
N TRP A 402 -10.34 -16.33 -27.41
CA TRP A 402 -9.87 -17.71 -27.30
C TRP A 402 -9.12 -18.15 -28.56
N SER A 403 -8.13 -19.03 -28.39
CA SER A 403 -7.36 -19.69 -29.45
C SER A 403 -7.25 -21.18 -29.11
N ASP A 404 -7.59 -22.06 -30.07
CA ASP A 404 -7.46 -23.52 -29.91
C ASP A 404 -5.99 -23.97 -29.79
N GLU A 405 -5.07 -23.18 -30.34
CA GLU A 405 -3.62 -23.42 -30.23
C GLU A 405 -3.10 -23.07 -28.84
N ASP A 406 -3.40 -21.86 -28.36
CA ASP A 406 -2.89 -21.35 -27.08
C ASP A 406 -3.59 -21.98 -25.88
N ARG A 407 -4.91 -22.19 -26.00
CA ARG A 407 -5.81 -22.72 -24.96
C ARG A 407 -5.75 -21.97 -23.63
N ILE A 408 -5.73 -20.63 -23.70
CA ILE A 408 -5.67 -19.77 -22.52
C ILE A 408 -7.03 -19.10 -22.28
N LEU A 409 -7.56 -19.26 -21.07
CA LEU A 409 -8.71 -18.51 -20.57
C LEU A 409 -8.21 -17.34 -19.70
N ARG A 410 -8.15 -16.14 -20.27
CA ARG A 410 -7.74 -14.92 -19.55
C ARG A 410 -8.93 -14.19 -18.94
N MET A 411 -8.71 -13.60 -17.77
CA MET A 411 -9.65 -12.73 -17.08
C MET A 411 -9.19 -11.27 -17.17
N PRO A 412 -10.07 -10.33 -17.57
CA PRO A 412 -9.73 -8.92 -17.53
C PRO A 412 -9.68 -8.43 -16.08
N THR A 413 -8.76 -7.50 -15.81
CA THR A 413 -8.62 -6.80 -14.55
C THR A 413 -9.97 -6.21 -14.08
N GLY A 414 -10.30 -6.39 -12.80
CA GLY A 414 -11.59 -6.01 -12.21
C GLY A 414 -12.71 -7.03 -12.42
N SER A 415 -12.43 -8.20 -13.01
CA SER A 415 -13.37 -9.33 -13.10
C SER A 415 -13.14 -10.32 -11.97
N ARG A 416 -14.14 -11.16 -11.66
CA ARG A 416 -14.03 -12.25 -10.67
C ARG A 416 -14.85 -13.46 -11.08
N GLY A 417 -14.60 -14.61 -10.45
CA GLY A 417 -15.36 -15.82 -10.69
C GLY A 417 -14.87 -16.56 -11.94
N THR A 418 -15.76 -16.73 -12.91
CA THR A 418 -15.55 -17.60 -14.08
C THR A 418 -14.64 -16.95 -15.13
N ALA A 419 -13.52 -17.61 -15.47
CA ALA A 419 -12.64 -17.22 -16.56
C ALA A 419 -13.19 -17.63 -17.94
N GLY A 420 -13.80 -18.80 -18.00
CA GLY A 420 -14.46 -19.30 -19.19
C GLY A 420 -15.24 -20.58 -18.96
N SER A 421 -16.09 -20.89 -19.94
CA SER A 421 -16.96 -22.04 -20.01
C SER A 421 -16.82 -22.67 -21.40
N ILE A 422 -16.60 -23.98 -21.44
CA ILE A 422 -16.36 -24.74 -22.66
C ILE A 422 -17.36 -25.89 -22.69
N TRP A 423 -18.19 -25.94 -23.72
CA TRP A 423 -18.89 -27.17 -24.10
C TRP A 423 -17.92 -28.02 -24.91
N TYR A 424 -17.17 -28.87 -24.20
CA TYR A 424 -16.04 -29.58 -24.77
C TYR A 424 -16.49 -30.89 -25.42
N ASN A 425 -16.29 -31.01 -26.73
CA ASN A 425 -16.58 -32.25 -27.46
C ASN A 425 -15.39 -33.22 -27.34
N ARG A 426 -15.68 -34.45 -26.92
CA ARG A 426 -14.73 -35.55 -26.74
C ARG A 426 -14.71 -36.55 -27.89
N GLY A 427 -15.47 -36.29 -28.95
CA GLY A 427 -15.74 -37.26 -30.02
C GLY A 427 -16.85 -38.26 -29.64
N GLU A 428 -17.22 -39.13 -30.59
CA GLU A 428 -18.21 -40.22 -30.39
C GLU A 428 -19.56 -39.79 -29.76
N ASN A 429 -20.07 -38.61 -30.11
CA ASN A 429 -21.29 -38.01 -29.50
C ASN A 429 -21.21 -37.75 -27.99
N LYS A 430 -20.01 -37.66 -27.40
CA LYS A 430 -19.80 -37.31 -25.99
C LYS A 430 -19.37 -35.85 -25.86
N SER A 431 -20.08 -35.09 -25.05
CA SER A 431 -19.70 -33.72 -24.68
C SER A 431 -19.65 -33.57 -23.17
N THR A 432 -18.67 -32.81 -22.68
CA THR A 432 -18.48 -32.56 -21.25
C THR A 432 -18.40 -31.06 -21.02
N PRO A 433 -19.26 -30.45 -20.20
CA PRO A 433 -19.06 -29.07 -19.79
C PRO A 433 -17.79 -28.95 -18.94
N LEU A 434 -16.94 -28.01 -19.31
CA LEU A 434 -15.72 -27.63 -18.61
C LEU A 434 -15.82 -26.14 -18.24
N LYS A 435 -15.59 -25.79 -16.98
CA LYS A 435 -15.46 -24.39 -16.57
C LYS A 435 -14.25 -24.18 -15.71
N LEU A 436 -13.63 -23.02 -15.86
CA LEU A 436 -12.49 -22.61 -15.05
C LEU A 436 -12.74 -21.21 -14.49
N GLY A 437 -12.31 -21.00 -13.26
CA GLY A 437 -12.45 -19.72 -12.57
C GLY A 437 -11.82 -19.76 -11.18
N PHE A 438 -11.96 -18.65 -10.47
CA PHE A 438 -11.45 -18.49 -9.11
C PHE A 438 -12.57 -18.14 -8.15
N ASP A 439 -12.49 -18.62 -6.91
CA ASP A 439 -13.33 -18.11 -5.82
C ASP A 439 -12.85 -16.71 -5.36
N LEU A 440 -13.49 -16.20 -4.30
CA LEU A 440 -13.16 -14.93 -3.67
C LEU A 440 -11.77 -14.88 -3.00
N ASP A 441 -11.09 -16.01 -2.88
CA ASP A 441 -9.76 -16.16 -2.29
C ASP A 441 -8.69 -16.51 -3.33
N PHE A 442 -9.03 -16.43 -4.61
CA PHE A 442 -8.17 -16.81 -5.74
C PHE A 442 -7.78 -18.30 -5.76
N ASN A 443 -8.55 -19.17 -5.10
CA ASN A 443 -8.37 -20.60 -5.26
C ASN A 443 -8.91 -21.02 -6.64
N PRO A 444 -8.17 -21.85 -7.39
CA PRO A 444 -8.59 -22.29 -8.72
C PRO A 444 -9.72 -23.31 -8.60
N ILE A 445 -10.72 -23.19 -9.48
CA ILE A 445 -11.88 -24.06 -9.51
C ILE A 445 -12.07 -24.56 -10.93
N CYS A 446 -12.23 -25.88 -11.06
CA CYS A 446 -12.54 -26.56 -12.30
C CYS A 446 -13.87 -27.30 -12.16
N GLN A 447 -14.83 -27.00 -13.03
CA GLN A 447 -15.99 -27.85 -13.25
C GLN A 447 -15.67 -28.82 -14.38
N TRP A 448 -15.89 -30.11 -14.17
CA TRP A 448 -15.79 -31.13 -15.23
C TRP A 448 -17.01 -32.04 -15.22
N GLY A 449 -17.97 -31.79 -16.10
CA GLY A 449 -19.26 -32.46 -16.13
C GLY A 449 -20.40 -31.63 -15.50
N GLY A 450 -21.55 -32.26 -15.32
CA GLY A 450 -22.75 -31.60 -14.81
C GLY A 450 -23.44 -30.67 -15.83
N ARG A 451 -24.07 -29.59 -15.34
CA ARG A 451 -24.78 -28.61 -16.18
C ARG A 451 -23.88 -27.43 -16.52
N ILE A 452 -24.02 -26.86 -17.72
CA ILE A 452 -23.29 -25.65 -18.11
C ILE A 452 -23.96 -24.35 -17.60
N SER A 453 -25.23 -24.38 -17.19
CA SER A 453 -25.97 -23.20 -16.70
C SER A 453 -25.94 -23.07 -15.17
N SER A 454 -25.71 -21.86 -14.64
CA SER A 454 -25.62 -21.60 -13.19
C SER A 454 -26.77 -22.22 -12.40
N PRO A 455 -26.52 -22.77 -11.20
CA PRO A 455 -27.60 -23.24 -10.32
C PRO A 455 -28.46 -22.07 -9.77
N VAL A 456 -28.00 -20.82 -9.87
CA VAL A 456 -28.72 -19.63 -9.37
C VAL A 456 -29.77 -19.17 -10.40
N LYS A 457 -31.04 -19.11 -9.98
CA LYS A 457 -32.17 -18.52 -10.71
C LYS A 457 -32.58 -17.20 -10.01
N PRO A 458 -33.26 -16.22 -10.63
CA PRO A 458 -33.17 -15.51 -11.93
C PRO A 458 -32.55 -14.08 -11.76
N PRO A 459 -32.38 -13.26 -12.84
CA PRO A 459 -32.85 -13.42 -14.22
C PRO A 459 -31.72 -13.82 -15.18
N LEU A 460 -31.23 -15.05 -15.07
CA LEU A 460 -30.25 -15.60 -16.01
C LEU A 460 -30.90 -16.71 -16.83
N TYR A 461 -31.03 -16.49 -18.14
CA TYR A 461 -31.59 -17.47 -19.06
C TYR A 461 -30.55 -18.56 -19.38
N PRO A 462 -30.88 -19.85 -19.21
CA PRO A 462 -29.96 -20.93 -19.56
C PRO A 462 -29.47 -20.85 -21.02
N GLY A 463 -28.19 -21.13 -21.25
CA GLY A 463 -27.57 -21.11 -22.59
C GLY A 463 -27.09 -19.74 -23.07
N THR A 464 -27.39 -18.67 -22.33
CA THR A 464 -26.81 -17.33 -22.59
C THR A 464 -25.37 -17.24 -22.11
N ARG A 465 -24.59 -16.36 -22.74
CA ARG A 465 -23.21 -16.08 -22.32
C ARG A 465 -23.15 -15.58 -20.88
N GLU A 466 -24.09 -14.73 -20.47
CA GLU A 466 -24.17 -14.23 -19.08
C GLU A 466 -24.38 -15.36 -18.08
N ALA A 467 -25.29 -16.30 -18.37
CA ALA A 467 -25.57 -17.42 -17.47
C ALA A 467 -24.40 -18.43 -17.38
N GLU A 468 -23.67 -18.62 -18.47
CA GLU A 468 -22.52 -19.53 -18.52
C GLU A 468 -21.27 -18.94 -17.87
N LEU A 469 -21.08 -17.62 -17.94
CA LEU A 469 -19.95 -16.89 -17.34
C LEU A 469 -20.25 -16.31 -15.95
N HIS A 470 -21.43 -16.55 -15.40
CA HIS A 470 -21.80 -16.01 -14.09
C HIS A 470 -20.83 -16.48 -12.98
N PRO A 471 -20.39 -15.61 -12.05
CA PRO A 471 -19.38 -15.96 -11.04
C PRO A 471 -19.88 -16.92 -9.95
N SER A 472 -21.20 -17.04 -9.74
CA SER A 472 -21.79 -17.89 -8.69
C SER A 472 -21.40 -19.36 -8.76
N TRP A 473 -20.89 -19.81 -9.92
CA TRP A 473 -20.29 -21.14 -10.06
C TRP A 473 -19.09 -21.35 -9.16
N MET A 474 -18.19 -20.36 -9.13
CA MET A 474 -16.98 -20.42 -8.34
C MET A 474 -17.33 -20.27 -6.84
N ASP A 475 -18.38 -19.52 -6.55
CA ASP A 475 -18.90 -19.31 -5.20
C ASP A 475 -19.86 -20.42 -4.72
N ALA A 476 -20.11 -21.47 -5.52
CA ALA A 476 -21.03 -22.55 -5.15
C ALA A 476 -20.55 -23.33 -3.90
N PRO A 477 -21.42 -24.03 -3.15
CA PRO A 477 -21.01 -24.86 -2.03
C PRO A 477 -19.96 -25.92 -2.40
N SER A 478 -19.10 -26.29 -1.44
CA SER A 478 -18.06 -27.30 -1.64
C SER A 478 -18.60 -28.69 -1.96
N THR A 479 -19.85 -28.98 -1.56
CA THR A 479 -20.56 -30.25 -1.83
C THR A 479 -21.14 -30.35 -3.25
N THR A 480 -20.99 -29.31 -4.07
CA THR A 480 -21.51 -29.31 -5.44
C THR A 480 -20.77 -30.36 -6.27
N GLU A 481 -21.51 -31.34 -6.80
CA GLU A 481 -20.98 -32.40 -7.66
C GLU A 481 -20.26 -31.79 -8.89
N TRP A 482 -19.25 -32.48 -9.42
CA TRP A 482 -18.45 -32.08 -10.58
C TRP A 482 -17.50 -30.88 -10.38
N MET A 483 -17.49 -30.29 -9.17
CA MET A 483 -16.64 -29.15 -8.84
C MET A 483 -15.36 -29.59 -8.14
N HIS A 484 -14.24 -29.28 -8.79
CA HIS A 484 -12.88 -29.59 -8.35
C HIS A 484 -12.21 -28.30 -7.87
N ARG A 485 -11.93 -28.20 -6.57
CA ARG A 485 -11.46 -26.96 -5.92
C ARG A 485 -10.03 -27.13 -5.45
N GLY A 486 -9.11 -26.37 -6.03
CA GLY A 486 -7.75 -26.27 -5.54
C GLY A 486 -7.63 -25.32 -4.37
N ASN A 487 -6.39 -25.13 -3.94
CA ASN A 487 -6.01 -24.12 -2.97
C ASN A 487 -4.93 -23.26 -3.63
N ARG A 488 -4.95 -21.94 -3.49
CA ARG A 488 -3.93 -21.12 -4.16
C ARG A 488 -2.50 -21.46 -3.73
N LEU A 489 -2.33 -21.94 -2.49
CA LEU A 489 -1.05 -22.35 -1.90
C LEU A 489 -0.68 -23.81 -2.18
N LYS A 490 -1.63 -24.62 -2.65
CA LYS A 490 -1.43 -26.05 -2.92
C LYS A 490 -2.06 -26.43 -4.25
N GLN A 491 -1.31 -27.15 -5.07
CA GLN A 491 -1.85 -27.71 -6.31
C GLN A 491 -3.11 -28.55 -6.04
N TYR A 492 -4.03 -28.56 -7.00
CA TYR A 492 -5.15 -29.50 -6.98
C TYR A 492 -4.79 -30.74 -7.77
N ASN A 493 -5.02 -31.91 -7.20
CA ASN A 493 -5.01 -33.16 -7.93
C ASN A 493 -6.18 -34.02 -7.46
N GLY A 494 -7.12 -34.28 -8.35
CA GLY A 494 -8.31 -35.06 -8.03
C GLY A 494 -8.82 -35.88 -9.21
N ILE A 495 -9.77 -36.75 -8.90
CA ILE A 495 -10.41 -37.64 -9.87
C ILE A 495 -11.86 -37.22 -10.02
N SER A 496 -12.32 -37.12 -11.26
CA SER A 496 -13.72 -36.97 -11.60
C SER A 496 -14.26 -38.30 -12.13
N GLY A 497 -15.28 -38.84 -11.44
CA GLY A 497 -15.77 -40.20 -11.71
C GLY A 497 -14.68 -41.27 -11.49
N VAL A 498 -14.56 -42.22 -12.42
CA VAL A 498 -13.63 -43.36 -12.30
C VAL A 498 -12.39 -43.21 -13.21
N ARG A 499 -12.39 -42.25 -14.14
CA ARG A 499 -11.47 -42.30 -15.30
C ARG A 499 -10.82 -40.99 -15.70
N THR A 500 -11.20 -39.85 -15.13
CA THR A 500 -10.59 -38.57 -15.54
C THR A 500 -9.86 -37.92 -14.38
N ARG A 501 -8.57 -37.66 -14.58
CA ARG A 501 -7.73 -36.92 -13.62
C ARG A 501 -7.75 -35.45 -13.99
N ILE A 502 -7.88 -34.60 -12.97
CA ILE A 502 -7.81 -33.14 -13.09
C ILE A 502 -6.69 -32.64 -12.18
N LEU A 503 -5.72 -31.99 -12.80
CA LEU A 503 -4.58 -31.38 -12.14
C LEU A 503 -4.61 -29.87 -12.41
N MET A 504 -4.55 -29.07 -11.35
CA MET A 504 -4.38 -27.61 -11.43
C MET A 504 -3.14 -27.24 -10.64
N THR A 505 -2.18 -26.62 -11.30
CA THR A 505 -0.89 -26.28 -10.69
C THR A 505 -0.47 -24.87 -11.02
N ASP A 506 0.08 -24.15 -10.06
CA ASP A 506 0.74 -22.88 -10.28
C ASP A 506 2.18 -23.12 -10.79
N GLN A 507 2.49 -22.65 -12.00
CA GLN A 507 3.79 -22.85 -12.66
C GLN A 507 4.26 -21.56 -13.32
N ILE A 508 5.59 -21.43 -13.50
CA ILE A 508 6.17 -20.40 -14.36
C ILE A 508 6.39 -20.97 -15.75
N VAL A 509 5.69 -20.44 -16.74
CA VAL A 509 5.79 -20.82 -18.15
C VAL A 509 6.25 -19.60 -18.93
N ASN A 510 7.39 -19.72 -19.63
CA ASN A 510 8.00 -18.62 -20.40
C ASN A 510 8.14 -17.31 -19.60
N GLY A 511 8.53 -17.41 -18.32
CA GLY A 511 8.72 -16.26 -17.42
C GLY A 511 7.44 -15.69 -16.80
N THR A 512 6.25 -16.20 -17.15
CA THR A 512 4.96 -15.79 -16.56
C THR A 512 4.45 -16.85 -15.59
N ARG A 513 4.12 -16.47 -14.35
CA ARG A 513 3.48 -17.35 -13.36
C ARG A 513 1.98 -17.48 -13.68
N MET A 514 1.46 -18.71 -13.77
CA MET A 514 0.09 -18.97 -14.18
C MET A 514 -0.45 -20.31 -13.67
N TRP A 515 -1.77 -20.42 -13.58
CA TRP A 515 -2.42 -21.71 -13.34
C TRP A 515 -2.47 -22.55 -14.61
N VAL A 516 -1.84 -23.72 -14.54
CA VAL A 516 -1.81 -24.73 -15.59
C VAL A 516 -2.80 -25.82 -15.23
N VAL A 517 -3.66 -26.18 -16.18
CA VAL A 517 -4.68 -27.21 -16.05
C VAL A 517 -4.36 -28.38 -16.98
N ASP A 518 -4.29 -29.58 -16.43
CA ASP A 518 -4.23 -30.82 -17.17
C ASP A 518 -5.44 -31.67 -16.84
N ILE A 519 -6.19 -32.05 -17.88
CA ILE A 519 -7.30 -32.99 -17.80
C ILE A 519 -6.96 -34.17 -18.67
N VAL A 520 -6.82 -35.33 -18.05
CA VAL A 520 -6.31 -36.54 -18.72
C VAL A 520 -7.28 -37.68 -18.47
N ASP A 521 -7.67 -38.38 -19.54
CA ASP A 521 -8.34 -39.66 -19.42
C ASP A 521 -7.31 -40.73 -19.06
N MET A 522 -7.66 -41.55 -18.07
CA MET A 522 -6.76 -42.53 -17.49
C MET A 522 -6.84 -43.89 -18.21
N ASP A 523 -7.53 -44.00 -19.35
CA ASP A 523 -7.55 -45.15 -20.29
C ASP A 523 -7.48 -46.56 -19.67
N GLY A 524 -8.30 -46.83 -18.65
CA GLY A 524 -8.34 -48.15 -18.00
C GLY A 524 -7.05 -48.53 -17.26
N ARG A 525 -6.12 -47.58 -17.09
CA ARG A 525 -4.92 -47.76 -16.28
C ARG A 525 -5.30 -47.97 -14.82
N PRO A 526 -4.61 -48.88 -14.12
CA PRO A 526 -4.92 -49.20 -12.75
C PRO A 526 -4.67 -48.01 -11.84
N TYR A 527 -5.58 -47.79 -10.89
CA TYR A 527 -5.48 -46.76 -9.87
C TYR A 527 -5.00 -47.36 -8.55
N HIS A 528 -3.84 -46.93 -8.08
CA HIS A 528 -3.29 -47.35 -6.79
C HIS A 528 -3.72 -46.36 -5.71
N SER A 529 -4.96 -46.49 -5.24
CA SER A 529 -5.59 -45.54 -4.29
C SER A 529 -4.85 -45.37 -2.96
N THR A 530 -4.01 -46.33 -2.58
CA THR A 530 -3.23 -46.33 -1.34
C THR A 530 -1.77 -45.90 -1.53
N ALA A 531 -1.31 -45.70 -2.77
CA ALA A 531 0.08 -45.36 -3.06
C ALA A 531 0.21 -43.91 -3.55
N ILE A 532 1.20 -43.20 -3.05
CA ILE A 532 1.55 -41.82 -3.43
C ILE A 532 2.95 -41.86 -4.03
N CYS A 533 3.13 -41.25 -5.20
CA CYS A 533 4.43 -41.10 -5.83
C CYS A 533 5.28 -40.08 -5.07
N ASP A 534 6.43 -40.47 -4.53
CA ASP A 534 7.35 -39.59 -3.80
C ASP A 534 7.98 -38.49 -4.66
N GLY A 535 8.02 -38.69 -5.97
CA GLY A 535 8.62 -37.73 -6.91
C GLY A 535 7.71 -36.55 -7.21
N CYS A 536 6.39 -36.74 -7.19
CA CYS A 536 5.42 -35.68 -7.50
C CYS A 536 4.33 -35.52 -6.43
N ASN A 537 4.42 -36.27 -5.33
CA ASN A 537 3.49 -36.33 -4.21
C ASN A 537 2.02 -36.55 -4.62
N ASN A 538 1.79 -37.39 -5.63
CA ASN A 538 0.47 -37.64 -6.20
C ASN A 538 0.14 -39.13 -6.20
N HIS A 539 -1.15 -39.49 -6.07
CA HIS A 539 -1.57 -40.88 -6.25
C HIS A 539 -1.13 -41.45 -7.60
N ILE A 540 -0.75 -42.73 -7.60
CA ILE A 540 -0.20 -43.41 -8.77
C ILE A 540 -1.32 -44.03 -9.61
N PHE A 541 -1.22 -43.79 -10.91
CA PHE A 541 -2.06 -44.40 -11.92
C PHE A 541 -1.19 -44.93 -13.05
N GLY A 542 -1.54 -46.08 -13.62
CA GLY A 542 -0.63 -46.82 -14.48
C GLY A 542 0.26 -47.71 -13.63
N VAL A 543 1.52 -47.87 -14.04
CA VAL A 543 2.45 -48.73 -13.31
C VAL A 543 2.96 -48.00 -12.07
N ARG A 544 2.82 -48.64 -10.90
CA ARG A 544 3.48 -48.21 -9.66
C ARG A 544 4.88 -48.80 -9.60
N TYR A 545 5.89 -47.94 -9.57
CA TYR A 545 7.28 -48.34 -9.41
C TYR A 545 7.66 -48.25 -7.94
N LYS A 546 7.59 -49.37 -7.21
CA LYS A 546 7.99 -49.43 -5.80
C LYS A 546 9.50 -49.64 -5.70
N CYS A 547 10.20 -48.78 -4.96
CA CYS A 547 11.63 -48.99 -4.69
C CYS A 547 11.83 -50.27 -3.88
N ARG A 548 12.77 -51.12 -4.28
CA ARG A 548 13.12 -52.36 -3.55
C ARG A 548 13.99 -52.08 -2.33
N ASP A 549 14.81 -51.04 -2.41
CA ASP A 549 15.76 -50.68 -1.37
C ASP A 549 15.16 -49.79 -0.27
N CYS A 550 14.03 -49.13 -0.54
CA CYS A 550 13.37 -48.21 0.40
C CYS A 550 11.99 -48.74 0.83
N ALA A 551 11.67 -48.63 2.12
CA ALA A 551 10.47 -49.22 2.70
C ALA A 551 9.15 -48.61 2.15
N ASP A 552 9.11 -47.28 2.01
CA ASP A 552 7.93 -46.52 1.58
C ASP A 552 8.33 -45.48 0.54
N PHE A 553 8.75 -45.97 -0.62
CA PHE A 553 9.10 -45.11 -1.75
C PHE A 553 8.53 -45.68 -3.04
N ASP A 554 7.73 -44.87 -3.72
CA ASP A 554 7.03 -45.22 -4.94
C ASP A 554 7.14 -44.11 -6.00
N TYR A 555 7.23 -44.50 -7.26
CA TYR A 555 7.16 -43.59 -8.41
C TYR A 555 6.01 -43.96 -9.34
N CYS A 556 5.43 -42.94 -9.99
CA CYS A 556 4.60 -43.13 -11.18
C CYS A 556 5.47 -43.24 -12.44
N ASP A 557 4.90 -43.69 -13.56
CA ASP A 557 5.57 -43.79 -14.88
C ASP A 557 6.49 -42.60 -15.20
N VAL A 558 5.99 -41.38 -14.99
CA VAL A 558 6.69 -40.14 -15.34
C VAL A 558 7.89 -39.88 -14.41
N CYS A 559 7.72 -40.06 -13.10
CA CYS A 559 8.79 -39.83 -12.13
C CYS A 559 9.85 -40.93 -12.20
N HIS A 560 9.42 -42.18 -12.46
CA HIS A 560 10.33 -43.30 -12.67
C HIS A 560 11.24 -43.07 -13.89
N GLY A 561 10.75 -42.44 -14.96
CA GLY A 561 11.59 -42.07 -16.11
C GLY A 561 12.77 -41.15 -15.78
N ARG A 562 12.81 -40.56 -14.58
CA ARG A 562 13.92 -39.72 -14.07
C ARG A 562 14.65 -40.34 -12.86
N SER A 563 14.32 -41.57 -12.47
CA SER A 563 14.82 -42.21 -11.25
C SER A 563 16.34 -42.29 -11.18
N GLY A 564 17.03 -42.50 -12.31
CA GLY A 564 18.50 -42.49 -12.36
C GLY A 564 19.15 -41.18 -11.91
N GLN A 565 18.40 -40.07 -11.88
CA GLN A 565 18.85 -38.77 -11.37
C GLN A 565 18.24 -38.44 -10.00
N THR A 566 16.95 -38.72 -9.81
CA THR A 566 16.21 -38.30 -8.60
C THR A 566 16.22 -39.32 -7.47
N HIS A 567 16.56 -40.57 -7.77
CA HIS A 567 16.69 -41.68 -6.81
C HIS A 567 17.78 -42.68 -7.27
N PRO A 568 19.04 -42.23 -7.37
CA PRO A 568 20.12 -42.97 -8.02
C PRO A 568 20.54 -44.22 -7.23
N GLY A 569 20.90 -45.29 -7.95
CA GLY A 569 21.49 -46.51 -7.37
C GLY A 569 20.50 -47.48 -6.75
N HIS A 570 19.19 -47.21 -6.84
CA HIS A 570 18.13 -48.06 -6.30
C HIS A 570 17.34 -48.75 -7.42
N GLU A 571 16.87 -49.96 -7.16
CA GLU A 571 16.04 -50.74 -8.08
C GLU A 571 14.54 -50.55 -7.81
N PHE A 572 13.75 -50.56 -8.87
CA PHE A 572 12.30 -50.41 -8.79
C PHE A 572 11.57 -51.65 -9.30
N GLU A 573 10.53 -52.06 -8.59
CA GLU A 573 9.57 -53.08 -8.99
C GLU A 573 8.34 -52.43 -9.64
N ALA A 574 8.03 -52.84 -10.86
CA ALA A 574 6.83 -52.44 -11.57
C ALA A 574 5.60 -53.24 -11.09
N ILE A 575 4.65 -52.54 -10.48
CA ILE A 575 3.38 -53.09 -10.01
C ILE A 575 2.30 -52.57 -10.96
N GLU A 576 1.88 -53.43 -11.90
CA GLU A 576 0.92 -53.10 -12.95
C GLU A 576 -0.54 -53.28 -12.54
N THR A 577 -0.84 -53.87 -11.39
CA THR A 577 -2.21 -54.04 -10.90
C THR A 577 -2.31 -53.63 -9.42
N PRO A 578 -3.37 -52.95 -8.97
CA PRO A 578 -3.51 -52.57 -7.59
C PRO A 578 -3.62 -53.84 -6.74
N LEU A 579 -2.86 -53.91 -5.65
CA LEU A 579 -3.05 -54.95 -4.65
C LEU A 579 -4.43 -54.75 -4.03
N SER A 580 -5.24 -55.80 -4.04
CA SER A 580 -6.63 -55.83 -3.54
C SER A 580 -6.75 -55.45 -2.07
#